data_AF-D8F7W0-F1
#
_entry.id   AF-D8F7W0-F1
#
_cell.length_a   1.000
_cell.length_b   1.000
_cell.length_c   1.000
_cell.angle_alpha   90.00
_cell.angle_beta   90.00
_cell.angle_gamma   90.00
#
_symmetry.space_group_name_H-M   'P 1'
#
loop_
_entity.id
_entity.type
_entity.pdbx_description
1 polymer ?
#
loop_
_entity_poly.entity_id
_entity_poly.type
_entity_poly.pdbx_seq_one_letter_code
_entity_poly.pdbx_strand_id
1 'polypeptide(L)'
;MQPTHEHAETSYEPFRIDADWPGRAEVRQKILSGNKLTASHKAEILETETLNEIVRSFSECAPAKRFVPYIEMHEFEVLLFSDAHILAEKTGIDISRIKSVLKAYPNPEEIDDDPAKAPGKRLATLRNGYRKVAMGKAVSEAIGIHAIRKQCPHFNNWLTKFEHLVGCAHGKA
;
A
#
# COMPACT_ATOMS: atom_id res chain seq x y z
N MET A 1 27.62 26.41 -29.79
CA MET A 1 27.60 25.37 -28.74
C MET A 1 26.47 25.71 -27.78
N GLN A 2 25.33 25.04 -27.92
CA GLN A 2 24.25 25.11 -26.93
C GLN A 2 24.59 24.16 -25.78
N PRO A 3 24.37 24.53 -24.51
CA PRO A 3 24.35 23.56 -23.43
C PRO A 3 23.02 22.82 -23.50
N THR A 4 23.09 21.52 -23.77
CA THR A 4 21.98 20.58 -23.54
C THR A 4 21.74 20.50 -22.04
N HIS A 5 20.68 21.15 -21.56
CA HIS A 5 20.16 20.87 -20.24
C HIS A 5 19.59 19.46 -20.25
N GLU A 6 20.41 18.49 -19.84
CA GLU A 6 19.96 17.19 -19.37
C GLU A 6 19.04 17.44 -18.18
N HIS A 7 17.74 17.39 -18.41
CA HIS A 7 16.76 17.27 -17.36
C HIS A 7 16.96 15.91 -16.71
N ALA A 8 17.69 15.89 -15.59
CA ALA A 8 17.70 14.76 -14.68
C ALA A 8 16.31 14.67 -14.03
N GLU A 9 15.34 14.10 -14.73
CA GLU A 9 14.12 13.60 -14.12
C GLU A 9 14.56 12.51 -13.13
N THR A 10 14.54 12.87 -11.86
CA THR A 10 14.77 11.92 -10.77
C THR A 10 13.61 10.94 -10.84
N SER A 11 13.82 9.82 -11.53
CA SER A 11 12.87 8.72 -11.63
C SER A 11 12.72 8.12 -10.24
N TYR A 12 11.84 8.72 -9.44
CA TYR A 12 11.40 8.16 -8.18
C TYR A 12 10.55 6.95 -8.55
N GLU A 13 11.14 5.76 -8.43
CA GLU A 13 10.44 4.51 -8.70
C GLU A 13 9.36 4.36 -7.63
N PRO A 14 8.06 4.49 -7.97
CA PRO A 14 7.00 4.55 -6.96
C PRO A 14 6.75 3.19 -6.29
N PHE A 15 7.48 2.16 -6.68
CA PHE A 15 7.27 0.78 -6.26
C PHE A 15 8.64 0.16 -5.97
N ARG A 16 8.84 -0.37 -4.75
CA ARG A 16 10.06 -1.12 -4.37
C ARG A 16 10.03 -2.55 -4.94
N ILE A 17 9.62 -2.69 -6.20
CA ILE A 17 9.57 -3.93 -6.96
C ILE A 17 10.38 -3.71 -8.24
N ASP A 18 10.82 -4.77 -8.90
CA ASP A 18 11.68 -4.63 -10.09
C ASP A 18 10.97 -3.91 -11.24
N ALA A 19 11.73 -3.25 -12.13
CA ALA A 19 11.17 -2.45 -13.22
C ALA A 19 10.37 -3.27 -14.24
N ASP A 20 10.70 -4.55 -14.37
CA ASP A 20 10.07 -5.55 -15.21
C ASP A 20 8.97 -6.35 -14.50
N TRP A 21 8.63 -5.99 -13.25
CA TRP A 21 7.55 -6.65 -12.51
C TRP A 21 6.22 -6.63 -13.31
N PRO A 22 5.47 -7.76 -13.37
CA PRO A 22 4.21 -7.84 -14.10
C PRO A 22 3.26 -6.68 -13.80
N GLY A 23 2.72 -6.06 -14.86
CA GLY A 23 1.81 -4.92 -14.77
C GLY A 23 2.45 -3.53 -14.64
N ARG A 24 3.76 -3.41 -14.36
CA ARG A 24 4.41 -2.07 -14.26
C ARG A 24 4.37 -1.28 -15.55
N ALA A 25 4.63 -1.94 -16.68
CA ALA A 25 4.57 -1.31 -18.00
C ALA A 25 3.15 -0.77 -18.27
N GLU A 26 2.12 -1.52 -17.91
CA GLU A 26 0.73 -1.10 -18.07
C GLU A 26 0.40 0.11 -17.16
N VAL A 27 0.74 0.05 -15.87
CA VAL A 27 0.55 1.20 -14.95
C VAL A 27 1.22 2.45 -15.52
N ARG A 28 2.48 2.33 -15.99
CA ARG A 28 3.21 3.44 -16.59
C ARG A 28 2.53 3.97 -17.85
N GLN A 29 2.09 3.10 -18.75
CA GLN A 29 1.41 3.49 -19.99
C GLN A 29 0.09 4.22 -19.71
N LYS A 30 -0.71 3.73 -18.76
CA LYS A 30 -1.96 4.41 -18.36
C LYS A 30 -1.68 5.80 -17.81
N ILE A 31 -0.68 5.96 -16.95
CA ILE A 31 -0.26 7.27 -16.41
C ILE A 31 0.22 8.20 -17.53
N LEU A 32 1.08 7.73 -18.44
CA LEU A 32 1.58 8.50 -19.58
C LEU A 32 0.45 8.93 -20.54
N SER A 33 -0.61 8.12 -20.63
CA SER A 33 -1.82 8.43 -21.41
C SER A 33 -2.76 9.42 -20.71
N GLY A 34 -2.35 9.99 -19.56
CA GLY A 34 -3.11 11.00 -18.83
C GLY A 34 -4.13 10.44 -17.83
N ASN A 35 -4.15 9.13 -17.57
CA ASN A 35 -5.05 8.56 -16.58
C ASN A 35 -4.55 8.85 -15.16
N LYS A 36 -5.44 9.37 -14.30
CA LYS A 36 -5.19 9.48 -12.87
C LYS A 36 -5.58 8.17 -12.18
N LEU A 37 -4.59 7.40 -11.75
CA LEU A 37 -4.82 6.14 -11.03
C LEU A 37 -4.68 6.35 -9.51
N THR A 38 -5.63 5.80 -8.76
CA THR A 38 -5.55 5.67 -7.30
C THR A 38 -4.48 4.65 -6.92
N ALA A 39 -4.07 4.60 -5.67
CA ALA A 39 -3.19 3.54 -5.16
C ALA A 39 -3.85 2.17 -5.37
N SER A 40 -5.13 2.03 -5.02
CA SER A 40 -5.87 0.78 -5.21
C SER A 40 -5.88 0.29 -6.66
N HIS A 41 -6.12 1.17 -7.64
CA HIS A 41 -6.12 0.77 -9.06
C HIS A 41 -4.73 0.37 -9.56
N LYS A 42 -3.66 1.00 -9.05
CA LYS A 42 -2.29 0.58 -9.37
C LYS A 42 -2.02 -0.82 -8.80
N ALA A 43 -2.41 -1.07 -7.54
CA ALA A 43 -2.27 -2.36 -6.90
C ALA A 43 -3.02 -3.45 -7.68
N GLU A 44 -4.27 -3.19 -8.06
CA GLU A 44 -5.10 -4.14 -8.81
C GLU A 44 -4.47 -4.58 -10.13
N ILE A 45 -3.88 -3.65 -10.89
CA ILE A 45 -3.17 -3.99 -12.14
C ILE A 45 -1.97 -4.88 -11.83
N LEU A 46 -1.12 -4.47 -10.89
CA LEU A 46 0.09 -5.21 -10.53
C LEU A 46 -0.24 -6.61 -9.99
N GLU A 47 -1.25 -6.72 -9.12
CA GLU A 47 -1.71 -7.97 -8.53
C GLU A 47 -2.31 -8.91 -9.57
N THR A 48 -3.14 -8.40 -10.48
CA THR A 48 -3.73 -9.18 -11.57
C THR A 48 -2.64 -9.75 -12.48
N GLU A 49 -1.70 -8.92 -12.91
CA GLU A 49 -0.62 -9.36 -13.78
C GLU A 49 0.37 -10.28 -13.06
N THR A 50 0.61 -10.07 -11.77
CA THR A 50 1.39 -11.01 -10.94
C THR A 50 0.72 -12.37 -10.89
N LEU A 51 -0.60 -12.43 -10.68
CA LEU A 51 -1.34 -13.69 -10.69
C LEU A 51 -1.26 -14.38 -12.06
N ASN A 52 -1.46 -13.63 -13.15
CA ASN A 52 -1.37 -14.17 -14.52
C ASN A 52 0.01 -14.79 -14.78
N GLU A 53 1.07 -14.10 -14.37
CA GLU A 53 2.44 -14.58 -14.53
C GLU A 53 2.72 -15.84 -13.69
N ILE A 54 2.26 -15.88 -12.44
CA ILE A 54 2.38 -17.08 -11.59
C ILE A 54 1.56 -18.25 -12.15
N VAL A 55 0.36 -18.01 -12.68
CA VAL A 55 -0.47 -19.03 -13.34
C VAL A 55 0.24 -19.63 -14.55
N ARG A 56 0.88 -18.78 -15.36
CA ARG A 56 1.64 -19.20 -16.54
C ARG A 56 2.89 -20.00 -16.15
N SER A 57 3.61 -19.55 -15.13
CA SER A 57 4.90 -20.15 -14.72
C SER A 57 4.76 -21.42 -13.87
N PHE A 58 3.62 -21.60 -13.18
CA PHE A 58 3.38 -22.72 -12.26
C PHE A 58 2.04 -23.43 -12.52
N SER A 59 1.71 -23.70 -13.79
CA SER A 59 0.43 -24.30 -14.20
C SER A 59 0.05 -25.57 -13.43
N GLU A 60 1.02 -26.44 -13.15
CA GLU A 60 0.84 -27.73 -12.47
C GLU A 60 0.42 -27.60 -11.00
N CYS A 61 0.58 -26.42 -10.39
CA CYS A 61 0.35 -26.20 -8.96
C CYS A 61 -1.05 -25.65 -8.63
N ALA A 62 -1.92 -25.50 -9.64
CA ALA A 62 -3.21 -24.81 -9.53
C ALA A 62 -3.13 -23.45 -8.78
N PRO A 63 -2.17 -22.56 -9.13
CA PRO A 63 -1.87 -21.35 -8.37
C PRO A 63 -3.07 -20.40 -8.23
N ALA A 64 -3.97 -20.35 -9.21
CA ALA A 64 -5.21 -19.56 -9.13
C ALA A 64 -6.10 -19.90 -7.91
N LYS A 65 -5.91 -21.08 -7.29
CA LYS A 65 -6.62 -21.51 -6.08
C LYS A 65 -5.79 -21.36 -4.80
N ARG A 66 -4.53 -20.97 -4.89
CA ARG A 66 -3.54 -21.04 -3.80
C ARG A 66 -2.75 -19.75 -3.59
N PHE A 67 -2.84 -18.82 -4.54
CA PHE A 67 -2.11 -17.57 -4.53
C PHE A 67 -3.08 -16.39 -4.63
N VAL A 68 -3.06 -15.52 -3.62
CA VAL A 68 -3.80 -14.26 -3.61
C VAL A 68 -2.75 -13.15 -3.48
N PRO A 69 -2.34 -12.51 -4.58
CA PRO A 69 -1.36 -11.44 -4.52
C PRO A 69 -1.92 -10.26 -3.72
N TYR A 70 -1.01 -9.57 -3.03
CA TYR A 70 -1.25 -8.31 -2.35
C TYR A 70 -0.03 -7.43 -2.45
N ILE A 71 -0.23 -6.21 -2.94
CA ILE A 71 0.80 -5.20 -3.09
C ILE A 71 0.30 -3.95 -2.37
N GLU A 72 0.88 -3.68 -1.20
CA GLU A 72 0.69 -2.41 -0.51
C GLU A 72 1.50 -1.34 -1.26
N MET A 73 0.81 -0.36 -1.82
CA MET A 73 1.44 0.64 -2.69
C MET A 73 2.32 1.62 -1.93
N HIS A 74 2.06 1.78 -0.63
CA HIS A 74 2.74 2.73 0.23
C HIS A 74 3.46 2.04 1.39
N GLU A 75 4.19 2.83 2.17
CA GLU A 75 4.83 2.26 3.37
C GLU A 75 3.78 1.76 4.37
N PHE A 76 4.11 0.70 5.12
CA PHE A 76 3.27 0.11 6.17
C PHE A 76 2.61 1.13 7.11
N GLU A 77 3.26 2.26 7.38
CA GLU A 77 2.73 3.33 8.23
C GLU A 77 1.39 3.89 7.76
N VAL A 78 1.04 3.71 6.49
CA VAL A 78 -0.26 4.05 5.94
C VAL A 78 -1.41 3.40 6.72
N LEU A 79 -1.23 2.12 7.11
CA LEU A 79 -2.22 1.37 7.87
C LEU A 79 -2.41 1.92 9.29
N LEU A 80 -1.41 2.63 9.83
CA LEU A 80 -1.50 3.24 11.16
C LEU A 80 -2.46 4.43 11.20
N PHE A 81 -2.79 5.01 10.04
CA PHE A 81 -3.79 6.08 9.92
C PHE A 81 -5.24 5.55 9.95
N SER A 82 -5.46 4.23 10.05
CA SER A 82 -6.80 3.64 10.17
C SER A 82 -7.50 4.04 11.49
N ASP A 83 -6.78 4.38 12.55
CA ASP A 83 -7.36 4.97 13.76
C ASP A 83 -6.55 6.16 14.25
N ALA A 84 -7.10 7.37 14.03
CA ALA A 84 -6.45 8.61 14.41
C ALA A 84 -6.33 8.79 15.94
N HIS A 85 -7.25 8.24 16.73
CA HIS A 85 -7.22 8.37 18.18
C HIS A 85 -6.12 7.49 18.77
N ILE A 86 -6.05 6.23 18.35
CA ILE A 86 -5.02 5.29 18.81
C ILE A 86 -3.65 5.73 18.31
N LEU A 87 -3.55 6.16 17.05
CA LEU A 87 -2.31 6.71 16.51
C LEU A 87 -1.84 7.90 17.35
N ALA A 88 -2.71 8.87 17.65
CA ALA A 88 -2.39 10.01 18.50
C ALA A 88 -1.94 9.58 19.91
N GLU A 89 -2.70 8.70 20.57
CA GLU A 89 -2.42 8.22 21.92
C GLU A 89 -1.05 7.51 22.01
N LYS A 90 -0.79 6.56 21.12
CA LYS A 90 0.45 5.76 21.13
C LYS A 90 1.67 6.54 20.64
N THR A 91 1.45 7.62 19.88
CA THR A 91 2.55 8.41 19.34
C THR A 91 2.81 9.72 20.08
N GLY A 92 1.86 10.23 20.84
CA GLY A 92 1.88 11.59 21.37
C GLY A 92 1.75 12.67 20.30
N ILE A 93 1.35 12.31 19.07
CA ILE A 93 1.06 13.27 18.01
C ILE A 93 -0.29 13.92 18.29
N ASP A 94 -0.39 15.22 18.08
CA ASP A 94 -1.67 15.93 18.11
C ASP A 94 -2.64 15.32 17.07
N ILE A 95 -3.78 14.83 17.56
CA ILE A 95 -4.85 14.24 16.76
C ILE A 95 -5.35 15.19 15.66
N SER A 96 -5.31 16.51 15.89
CA SER A 96 -5.72 17.50 14.89
C SER A 96 -4.85 17.43 13.63
N ARG A 97 -3.55 17.19 13.80
CA ARG A 97 -2.57 17.06 12.70
C ARG A 97 -2.79 15.75 11.94
N ILE A 98 -3.08 14.65 12.64
CA ILE A 98 -3.42 13.36 12.01
C ILE A 98 -4.73 13.49 11.20
N LYS A 99 -5.77 14.07 11.79
CA LYS A 99 -7.05 14.30 11.11
C LYS A 99 -6.89 15.23 9.89
N SER A 100 -6.00 16.21 9.96
CA SER A 100 -5.67 17.07 8.82
C SER A 100 -5.05 16.29 7.66
N VAL A 101 -4.22 15.27 7.94
CA VAL A 101 -3.69 14.39 6.88
C VAL A 101 -4.83 13.58 6.27
N LEU A 102 -5.63 12.93 7.10
CA LEU A 102 -6.74 12.08 6.65
C LEU A 102 -7.75 12.83 5.79
N LYS A 103 -8.02 14.12 6.07
CA LYS A 103 -8.97 14.93 5.29
C LYS A 103 -8.57 15.12 3.82
N ALA A 104 -7.28 14.96 3.50
CA ALA A 104 -6.79 15.12 2.13
C ALA A 104 -6.99 13.87 1.25
N TYR A 105 -7.43 12.75 1.83
CA TYR A 105 -7.49 11.46 1.16
C TYR A 105 -8.81 10.75 1.44
N PRO A 106 -9.33 9.93 0.51
CA PRO A 106 -10.59 9.21 0.72
C PRO A 106 -10.48 8.09 1.76
N ASN A 107 -9.29 7.51 1.92
CA ASN A 107 -8.99 6.47 2.90
C ASN A 107 -7.47 6.48 3.21
N PRO A 108 -7.00 5.73 4.23
CA PRO A 108 -5.58 5.66 4.56
C PRO A 108 -4.71 5.18 3.40
N GLU A 109 -5.11 4.14 2.66
CA GLU A 109 -4.34 3.51 1.57
C GLU A 109 -4.04 4.44 0.39
N GLU A 110 -4.70 5.60 0.32
CA GLU A 110 -4.44 6.63 -0.68
C GLU A 110 -3.50 7.74 -0.18
N ILE A 111 -3.00 7.68 1.07
CA ILE A 111 -2.04 8.64 1.62
C ILE A 111 -0.71 8.48 0.86
N ASP A 112 -0.59 9.28 -0.19
CA ASP A 112 0.44 9.14 -1.22
C ASP A 112 1.87 9.44 -0.75
N ASP A 113 2.80 8.79 -1.47
CA ASP A 113 4.25 8.79 -1.36
C ASP A 113 4.91 9.89 -2.21
N ASP A 114 4.39 11.12 -2.17
CA ASP A 114 5.23 12.26 -2.55
C ASP A 114 6.56 12.11 -1.79
N PRO A 115 7.74 12.19 -2.43
CA PRO A 115 9.04 11.94 -1.80
C PRO A 115 9.26 12.73 -0.50
N ALA A 116 8.63 13.90 -0.36
CA ALA A 116 8.66 14.70 0.86
C ALA A 116 7.60 14.31 1.90
N LYS A 117 6.58 13.54 1.52
CA LYS A 117 5.38 13.24 2.30
C LYS A 117 5.00 11.75 2.36
N ALA A 118 5.92 10.82 2.15
CA ALA A 118 5.69 9.40 2.43
C ALA A 118 5.13 9.18 3.86
N PRO A 119 4.25 8.18 4.11
CA PRO A 119 3.61 7.97 5.40
C PRO A 119 4.58 7.93 6.59
N GLY A 120 5.71 7.22 6.46
CA GLY A 120 6.74 7.18 7.50
C GLY A 120 7.39 8.53 7.76
N LYS A 121 7.66 9.30 6.69
CA LYS A 121 8.21 10.66 6.80
C LYS A 121 7.22 11.64 7.41
N ARG A 122 5.91 11.50 7.14
CA ARG A 122 4.86 12.27 7.82
C ARG A 122 4.91 12.03 9.31
N LEU A 123 4.91 10.77 9.74
CA LEU A 123 4.96 10.43 11.17
C LEU A 123 6.25 10.95 11.83
N ALA A 124 7.40 10.86 11.16
CA ALA A 124 8.66 11.43 11.65
C ALA A 124 8.64 12.96 11.76
N THR A 125 7.92 13.64 10.87
CA THR A 125 7.74 15.10 10.91
C THR A 125 6.75 15.52 12.01
N LEU A 126 5.72 14.70 12.25
CA LEU A 126 4.71 14.94 13.28
C LEU A 126 5.24 14.64 14.69
N ARG A 127 6.13 13.66 14.83
CA ARG A 127 6.74 13.21 16.09
C ARG A 127 8.26 13.15 15.99
N ASN A 128 8.93 14.04 16.71
CA ASN A 128 10.37 13.92 16.91
C ASN A 128 10.70 12.58 17.60
N GLY A 129 11.68 11.85 17.05
CA GLY A 129 12.05 10.53 17.56
C GLY A 129 11.07 9.40 17.20
N TYR A 130 10.28 9.54 16.12
CA TYR A 130 9.47 8.43 15.62
C TYR A 130 10.36 7.22 15.24
N ARG A 131 10.24 6.13 16.02
CA ARG A 131 10.92 4.85 15.81
C ARG A 131 10.04 3.92 14.99
N LYS A 132 10.19 4.00 13.67
CA LYS A 132 9.41 3.29 12.64
C LYS A 132 8.99 1.87 13.04
N VAL A 133 9.96 1.01 13.34
CA VAL A 133 9.71 -0.41 13.67
C VAL A 133 8.97 -0.57 15.01
N ALA A 134 9.53 -0.07 16.10
CA ALA A 134 9.00 -0.30 17.44
C ALA A 134 7.63 0.37 17.65
N MET A 135 7.47 1.60 17.17
CA MET A 135 6.21 2.34 17.29
C MET A 135 5.18 1.84 16.29
N GLY A 136 5.58 1.51 15.06
CA GLY A 136 4.67 0.94 14.07
C GLY A 136 4.00 -0.33 14.58
N LYS A 137 4.78 -1.26 15.16
CA LYS A 137 4.26 -2.48 15.79
C LYS A 137 3.30 -2.16 16.95
N ALA A 138 3.71 -1.32 17.89
CA ALA A 138 2.89 -1.01 19.06
C ALA A 138 1.57 -0.29 18.69
N VAL A 139 1.59 0.55 17.66
CA VAL A 139 0.40 1.24 17.15
C VAL A 139 -0.50 0.25 16.42
N SER A 140 0.01 -0.54 15.48
CA SER A 140 -0.83 -1.48 14.71
C SER A 140 -1.46 -2.55 15.60
N GLU A 141 -0.74 -3.03 16.62
CA GLU A 141 -1.28 -3.94 17.63
C GLU A 141 -2.43 -3.31 18.41
N ALA A 142 -2.32 -2.03 18.78
CA ALA A 142 -3.36 -1.32 19.51
C ALA A 142 -4.59 -1.02 18.64
N ILE A 143 -4.39 -0.69 17.35
CA ILE A 143 -5.47 -0.47 16.39
C ILE A 143 -6.26 -1.76 16.13
N GLY A 144 -5.53 -2.86 15.94
CA GLY A 144 -6.12 -4.16 15.68
C GLY A 144 -6.65 -4.32 14.25
N ILE A 145 -6.76 -5.59 13.84
CA ILE A 145 -7.07 -5.97 12.46
C ILE A 145 -8.45 -5.47 12.00
N HIS A 146 -9.44 -5.41 12.90
CA HIS A 146 -10.80 -5.02 12.54
C HIS A 146 -10.89 -3.54 12.12
N ALA A 147 -10.21 -2.65 12.86
CA ALA A 147 -10.18 -1.23 12.51
C ALA A 147 -9.42 -0.99 11.21
N ILE A 148 -8.30 -1.69 11.00
CA ILE A 148 -7.54 -1.63 9.73
C ILE A 148 -8.45 -2.03 8.57
N ARG A 149 -9.10 -3.20 8.64
CA ARG A 149 -10.01 -3.68 7.58
C ARG A 149 -11.15 -2.72 7.27
N LYS A 150 -11.71 -2.08 8.30
CA LYS A 150 -12.82 -1.14 8.13
C LYS A 150 -12.42 0.08 7.31
N GLN A 151 -11.16 0.51 7.43
CA GLN A 151 -10.69 1.78 6.89
C GLN A 151 -9.83 1.60 5.64
N CYS A 152 -9.23 0.43 5.46
CA CYS A 152 -8.35 0.05 4.35
C CYS A 152 -9.07 -0.97 3.44
N PRO A 153 -9.88 -0.51 2.47
CA PRO A 153 -10.68 -1.39 1.61
C PRO A 153 -9.86 -2.38 0.77
N HIS A 154 -8.68 -1.99 0.26
CA HIS A 154 -7.84 -2.89 -0.55
C HIS A 154 -7.29 -4.02 0.31
N PHE A 155 -6.72 -3.71 1.48
CA PHE A 155 -6.30 -4.68 2.48
C PHE A 155 -7.45 -5.60 2.92
N ASN A 156 -8.63 -5.05 3.18
CA ASN A 156 -9.81 -5.85 3.54
C ASN A 156 -10.22 -6.81 2.43
N ASN A 157 -10.21 -6.35 1.18
CA ASN A 157 -10.57 -7.18 0.03
C ASN A 157 -9.58 -8.33 -0.14
N TRP A 158 -8.28 -8.07 -0.01
CA TRP A 158 -7.25 -9.11 -0.02
C TRP A 158 -7.48 -10.13 1.09
N LEU A 159 -7.63 -9.68 2.35
CA LEU A 159 -7.77 -10.58 3.48
C LEU A 159 -9.06 -11.42 3.38
N THR A 160 -10.14 -10.84 2.88
CA THR A 160 -11.40 -11.57 2.62
C THR A 160 -11.21 -12.68 1.58
N LYS A 161 -10.50 -12.39 0.47
CA LYS A 161 -10.15 -13.41 -0.53
C LYS A 161 -9.29 -14.52 0.08
N PHE A 162 -8.32 -14.15 0.91
CA PHE A 162 -7.44 -15.09 1.59
C PHE A 162 -8.19 -16.01 2.57
N GLU A 163 -9.10 -15.44 3.38
CA GLU A 163 -9.96 -16.19 4.31
C GLU A 163 -10.85 -17.20 3.59
N HIS A 164 -11.37 -16.88 2.41
CA HIS A 164 -12.15 -17.83 1.60
C HIS A 164 -11.32 -19.02 1.09
N LEU A 165 -10.01 -18.86 0.89
CA LEU A 165 -9.13 -19.99 0.55
C LEU A 165 -8.97 -20.94 1.74
N VAL A 166 -8.83 -20.40 2.95
CA VAL A 166 -8.67 -21.18 4.18
C VAL A 166 -9.98 -21.84 4.61
N GLY A 167 -11.11 -21.17 4.42
CA GLY A 167 -12.45 -21.69 4.72
C GLY A 167 -12.83 -22.91 3.86
N CYS A 168 -12.37 -22.97 2.61
CA CYS A 168 -12.56 -24.14 1.75
C CYS A 168 -11.76 -25.37 2.22
N ALA A 169 -10.66 -25.19 2.97
CA ALA A 169 -9.82 -26.29 3.45
C ALA A 169 -10.39 -27.03 4.67
N HIS A 170 -11.41 -26.48 5.36
CA HIS A 170 -12.02 -27.07 6.55
C HIS A 170 -13.42 -27.69 6.28
N GLY A 171 -13.87 -27.70 5.03
CA GLY A 171 -15.11 -28.35 4.63
C GLY A 171 -14.86 -29.70 3.96
N LYS A 172 -14.49 -30.72 4.74
CA LYS A 172 -14.65 -32.17 4.46
C LYS A 172 -14.19 -32.99 5.66
N ALA A 173 -15.15 -33.35 6.51
CA ALA A 173 -15.14 -34.55 7.34
C ALA A 173 -16.38 -35.36 6.95
#